data_AF-A0A258LM48-F1
#
_entry.id   AF-A0A258LM48-F1
#
_cell.length_a   1.000
_cell.length_b   1.000
_cell.length_c   1.000
_cell.angle_alpha   90.00
_cell.angle_beta   90.00
_cell.angle_gamma   90.00
#
_symmetry.space_group_name_H-M   'P 1'
#
loop_
_entity.id
_entity.type
_entity.pdbx_description
1 polymer ?
#
loop_
_entity_poly.entity_id
_entity_poly.type
_entity_poly.pdbx_seq_one_letter_code
_entity_poly.pdbx_strand_id
1 'polypeptide(L)'
;MSDRLVQLAANLEKVLGKRAQSIEVALGEVTVVVNADTYFESAMLLRDDPSLAFEQLIDLCGVDYQDYREGQWGGQRFGVV
;
A
#
# COMPACT_ATOMS: atom_id res chain seq x y z
N MET A 1 3.80 -18.14 7.71
CA MET A 1 2.91 -17.03 7.30
C MET A 1 1.91 -16.83 8.42
N SER A 2 1.71 -15.62 8.95
CA SER A 2 0.72 -15.39 10.02
C SER A 2 -0.70 -15.36 9.42
N ASP A 3 -1.63 -16.15 9.95
CA ASP A 3 -3.03 -16.19 9.50
C ASP A 3 -3.70 -14.81 9.52
N ARG A 4 -3.28 -13.94 10.47
CA ARG A 4 -3.76 -12.56 10.56
C ARG A 4 -3.37 -11.73 9.34
N LEU A 5 -2.13 -11.83 8.87
CA LEU A 5 -1.65 -11.06 7.71
C LEU A 5 -2.27 -11.57 6.42
N VAL A 6 -2.52 -12.89 6.32
CA VAL A 6 -3.26 -13.48 5.19
C VAL A 6 -4.69 -12.95 5.14
N GLN A 7 -5.39 -12.90 6.27
CA GLN A 7 -6.74 -12.35 6.34
C GLN A 7 -6.77 -10.86 6.01
N LEU A 8 -5.79 -10.09 6.49
CA LEU A 8 -5.67 -8.66 6.18
C LEU A 8 -5.46 -8.44 4.68
N ALA A 9 -4.54 -9.18 4.06
CA ALA A 9 -4.29 -9.10 2.61
C ALA A 9 -5.57 -9.41 1.80
N ALA A 10 -6.33 -10.45 2.21
CA ALA A 10 -7.60 -10.79 1.56
C ALA A 10 -8.66 -9.67 1.70
N ASN A 11 -8.76 -9.04 2.87
CA ASN A 11 -9.67 -7.90 3.07
C ASN A 11 -9.26 -6.70 2.20
N LEU A 12 -7.96 -6.40 2.13
CA LEU A 12 -7.41 -5.33 1.30
C LEU A 12 -7.71 -5.55 -0.19
N GLU A 13 -7.53 -6.78 -0.68
CA GLU A 13 -7.83 -7.14 -2.07
C GLU A 13 -9.32 -6.92 -2.39
N LYS A 14 -10.20 -7.33 -1.47
CA LYS A 14 -11.65 -7.16 -1.61
C LYS A 14 -12.06 -5.69 -1.63
N VAL A 15 -11.51 -4.87 -0.73
CA VAL A 15 -11.92 -3.46 -0.54
C VAL A 15 -11.33 -2.56 -1.62
N LEU A 16 -10.04 -2.70 -1.92
CA LEU A 16 -9.35 -1.83 -2.88
C LEU A 16 -9.59 -2.28 -4.32
N GLY A 17 -9.75 -3.58 -4.55
CA GLY A 17 -9.96 -4.15 -5.88
C GLY A 17 -8.90 -3.68 -6.87
N LYS A 18 -9.35 -3.12 -8.01
CA LYS A 18 -8.47 -2.65 -9.09
C LYS A 18 -7.59 -1.45 -8.74
N ARG A 19 -7.78 -0.82 -7.57
CA ARG A 19 -6.95 0.30 -7.10
C ARG A 19 -5.60 -0.16 -6.57
N ALA A 20 -5.55 -1.37 -6.01
CA ALA A 20 -4.31 -2.01 -5.62
C ALA A 20 -3.60 -2.55 -6.87
N GLN A 21 -2.41 -2.02 -7.16
CA GLN A 21 -1.51 -2.57 -8.17
C GLN A 21 -0.87 -3.87 -7.68
N SER A 22 -0.49 -3.91 -6.40
CA SER A 22 0.03 -5.11 -5.74
C SER A 22 -0.28 -5.10 -4.25
N ILE A 23 -0.37 -6.31 -3.68
CA ILE A 23 -0.47 -6.56 -2.25
C ILE A 23 0.55 -7.64 -1.94
N GLU A 24 1.58 -7.29 -1.17
CA GLU A 24 2.68 -8.19 -0.83
C GLU A 24 2.78 -8.38 0.67
N VAL A 25 3.03 -9.64 1.09
CA VAL A 25 3.31 -9.97 2.48
C VAL A 25 4.76 -10.40 2.58
N ALA A 26 5.59 -9.57 3.22
CA ALA A 26 7.00 -9.83 3.41
C ALA A 26 7.42 -9.36 4.81
N LEU A 27 8.38 -10.05 5.43
CA LEU A 27 9.00 -9.63 6.69
C LEU A 27 8.03 -9.36 7.86
N GLY A 28 6.80 -9.89 7.81
CA GLY A 28 5.78 -9.66 8.84
C GLY A 28 4.89 -8.43 8.59
N GLU A 29 4.97 -7.83 7.40
CA GLU A 29 4.26 -6.63 7.00
C GLU A 29 3.40 -6.89 5.75
N VAL A 30 2.37 -6.07 5.54
CA VAL A 30 1.59 -6.03 4.30
C VAL A 30 1.84 -4.69 3.61
N THR A 31 2.35 -4.75 2.39
CA THR A 31 2.58 -3.57 1.56
C THR A 31 1.56 -3.55 0.43
N VAL A 32 0.84 -2.43 0.30
CA VAL A 32 -0.10 -2.21 -0.80
C VAL A 32 0.44 -1.08 -1.68
N VAL A 33 0.63 -1.37 -2.96
CA VAL A 33 0.98 -0.34 -3.95
C VAL A 33 -0.31 0.10 -4.65
N VAL A 34 -0.56 1.40 -4.70
CA VAL A 34 -1.72 1.99 -5.37
C VAL A 34 -1.27 3.00 -6.43
N ASN A 35 -2.12 3.25 -7.43
CA ASN A 35 -1.87 4.35 -8.37
C ASN A 35 -2.05 5.70 -7.67
N ALA A 36 -1.21 6.67 -8.02
CA ALA A 36 -1.24 8.02 -7.45
C ALA A 36 -2.59 8.75 -7.68
N ASP A 37 -3.25 8.51 -8.81
CA ASP A 37 -4.57 9.07 -9.13
C ASP A 37 -5.70 8.55 -8.23
N THR A 38 -5.53 7.34 -7.67
CA THR A 38 -6.49 6.69 -6.77
C THR A 38 -6.06 6.73 -5.29
N TYR A 39 -4.97 7.43 -4.95
CA TYR A 39 -4.43 7.44 -3.59
C TYR A 39 -5.46 7.92 -2.56
N PHE A 40 -6.10 9.06 -2.80
CA PHE A 40 -7.06 9.64 -1.85
C PHE A 40 -8.27 8.72 -1.65
N GLU A 41 -8.83 8.18 -2.73
CA GLU A 41 -9.95 7.23 -2.65
C GLU A 41 -9.54 5.94 -1.92
N SER A 42 -8.34 5.43 -2.17
CA SER A 42 -7.80 4.25 -1.48
C SER A 42 -7.66 4.52 0.02
N ALA A 43 -7.07 5.66 0.42
CA ALA A 43 -6.94 6.05 1.82
C ALA A 43 -8.31 6.18 2.52
N MET A 44 -9.30 6.73 1.81
CA MET A 44 -10.68 6.81 2.29
C MET A 44 -11.30 5.43 2.52
N LEU A 45 -11.12 4.50 1.60
CA LEU A 45 -11.60 3.11 1.74
C LEU A 45 -10.92 2.38 2.89
N LEU A 46 -9.59 2.53 3.04
CA LEU A 46 -8.84 1.94 4.16
C LEU A 46 -9.36 2.42 5.51
N ARG A 47 -9.74 3.70 5.59
CA ARG A 47 -10.26 4.32 6.81
C ARG A 47 -11.71 3.93 7.10
N ASP A 48 -12.58 4.00 6.09
CA ASP A 48 -14.03 3.94 6.28
C ASP A 48 -14.60 2.51 6.18
N ASP A 49 -13.91 1.56 5.55
CA ASP A 49 -14.40 0.19 5.47
C ASP A 49 -14.32 -0.51 6.84
N PRO A 50 -15.44 -1.04 7.38
CA PRO A 50 -15.46 -1.65 8.71
C PRO A 50 -14.57 -2.88 8.88
N SER A 51 -14.16 -3.54 7.80
CA SER A 51 -13.26 -4.70 7.84
C SER A 51 -11.78 -4.32 7.92
N LEU A 52 -11.45 -3.03 7.73
CA LEU A 52 -10.09 -2.48 7.76
C LEU A 52 -9.91 -1.42 8.86
N ALA A 53 -10.77 -0.40 8.88
CA ALA A 53 -10.84 0.64 9.91
C ALA A 53 -9.49 1.27 10.28
N PHE A 54 -8.67 1.63 9.27
CA PHE A 54 -7.40 2.35 9.48
C PHE A 54 -7.65 3.82 9.79
N GLU A 55 -8.14 4.11 11.00
CA GLU A 55 -8.56 5.45 11.43
C GLU A 55 -7.41 6.43 11.67
N GLN A 56 -6.19 5.91 11.91
CA GLN A 56 -5.03 6.71 12.25
C GLN A 56 -3.92 6.59 11.19
N LEU A 57 -3.51 7.73 10.65
CA LEU A 57 -2.26 7.86 9.90
C LEU A 57 -1.10 8.01 10.88
N ILE A 58 -0.12 7.10 10.81
CA ILE A 58 1.04 7.10 11.73
C ILE A 58 2.14 8.03 11.21
N ASP A 59 2.48 7.89 9.93
CA ASP A 59 3.53 8.64 9.26
C ASP A 59 3.14 8.90 7.80
N LEU A 60 3.77 9.89 7.18
CA LEU A 60 3.68 10.18 5.76
C LEU A 60 5.04 10.68 5.28
N CYS A 61 5.71 9.89 4.45
CA CYS A 61 7.06 10.20 4.00
C CYS A 61 7.19 10.15 2.47
N GLY A 62 8.16 10.89 1.95
CA GLY A 62 8.52 10.89 0.53
C GLY A 62 9.82 10.15 0.31
N VAL A 63 9.91 9.42 -0.80
CA VAL A 63 11.12 8.68 -1.21
C VAL A 63 11.52 9.12 -2.61
N ASP A 64 12.81 9.44 -2.80
CA ASP A 64 13.42 9.66 -4.13
C ASP A 64 14.22 8.41 -4.53
N TYR A 65 13.78 7.75 -5.59
CA TYR A 65 14.40 6.55 -6.14
C TYR A 65 15.49 6.85 -7.19
N GLN A 66 15.94 8.12 -7.35
CA GLN A 66 16.90 8.53 -8.38
C GLN A 66 18.10 7.56 -8.52
N ASP A 67 18.75 7.22 -7.41
CA ASP A 67 19.94 6.35 -7.41
C ASP A 67 19.64 4.94 -6.88
N TYR A 68 18.35 4.61 -6.70
CA TYR A 68 17.95 3.31 -6.16
C TYR A 68 18.37 2.19 -7.12
N ARG A 69 19.01 1.15 -6.55
CA ARG A 69 19.64 0.04 -7.30
C ARG A 69 20.58 0.53 -8.39
N GLU A 70 21.45 1.50 -8.07
CA GLU A 70 22.43 2.05 -9.02
C GLU A 70 21.74 2.65 -10.27
N GLY A 71 20.57 3.27 -10.07
CA GLY A 71 19.77 3.86 -11.15
C GLY A 71 19.00 2.85 -12.02
N GLN A 72 18.94 1.57 -11.62
CA GLN A 72 18.22 0.53 -12.36
C GLN A 72 16.70 0.52 -12.07
N TRP A 73 16.21 1.44 -11.24
CA TRP A 73 14.80 1.58 -10.97
C TRP A 73 14.04 2.06 -12.21
N GLY A 74 13.20 1.19 -12.77
CA GLY A 74 12.37 1.50 -13.94
C GLY A 74 10.99 2.09 -13.62
N GLY A 75 10.66 2.28 -12.33
CA GLY A 75 9.38 2.82 -11.87
C GLY A 75 9.38 4.35 -11.72
N GLN A 76 8.39 4.87 -10.98
CA GLN A 76 8.31 6.30 -10.69
C GLN A 76 9.49 6.75 -9.82
N ARG A 77 10.08 7.91 -10.13
CA ARG A 77 11.20 8.46 -9.36
C ARG A 77 10.78 8.82 -7.93
N PHE A 78 9.61 9.41 -7.74
CA PHE A 78 9.15 9.82 -6.41
C PHE A 78 8.04 8.87 -5.95
N GLY A 79 8.12 8.43 -4.70
CA GLY A 79 7.09 7.68 -4.01
C GLY A 79 6.65 8.37 -2.72
N VAL A 80 5.44 8.05 -2.27
CA VAL A 80 4.92 8.41 -0.95
C VAL A 80 4.60 7.11 -0.22
N VAL A 81 4.99 7.01 1.05
CA VAL A 81 4.74 5.86 1.93
C VAL A 81 4.08 6.34 3.21
#